data_AF-A0A194PVF7-F1
#
_entry.id   AF-A0A194PVF7-F1
#
_cell.length_a   1.000
_cell.length_b   1.000
_cell.length_c   1.000
_cell.angle_alpha   90.00
_cell.angle_beta   90.00
_cell.angle_gamma   90.00
#
_symmetry.space_group_name_H-M   'P 1'
#
loop_
_entity.id
_entity.type
_entity.pdbx_description
1 polymer ?
#
loop_
_entity_poly.entity_id
_entity_poly.type
_entity_poly.pdbx_seq_one_letter_code
_entity_poly.pdbx_strand_id
1 'polypeptide(L)'
;SEQYCAVCLQKYDHPTKLPCGHIFCFLCTKGIALQNKTCAMCRNAIPNDYLNNPVLLSQDKNTEENRNEDYQWYYEGGNGWWKYDKRSNSYLEELYSKGEKEGSLLLAGNLYRIDFEKNIQVRVSDQTKTRKIRRDTPFLPAKGIAGIVISSSIDNVSSPTDIQVIEDSERDEEVDTSVEIINDNSTDEDSFSEMVRNLSVITLGEQESSSDFLETENP
;
A
#
# COMPACT_ATOMS: atom_id res chain seq x y z
N SER A 1 -8.49 -13.69 16.34
CA SER A 1 -7.06 -13.82 16.00
C SER A 1 -6.62 -12.55 15.29
N GLU A 2 -5.52 -11.94 15.71
CA GLU A 2 -4.98 -10.78 14.98
C GLU A 2 -4.46 -11.26 13.62
N GLN A 3 -4.92 -10.62 12.55
CA GLN A 3 -4.56 -11.02 11.19
C GLN A 3 -3.58 -10.01 10.58
N TYR A 4 -2.50 -10.55 10.00
CA TYR A 4 -1.34 -9.80 9.49
C TYR A 4 -1.20 -9.93 7.98
N CYS A 5 -0.73 -8.87 7.34
CA CYS A 5 -0.45 -8.84 5.92
C CYS A 5 0.89 -9.48 5.60
N ALA A 6 0.92 -10.48 4.71
CA ALA A 6 2.17 -11.13 4.29
C ALA A 6 3.13 -10.24 3.49
N VAL A 7 2.70 -9.04 3.08
CA VAL A 7 3.50 -8.10 2.28
C VAL A 7 4.24 -7.11 3.17
N CYS A 8 3.53 -6.45 4.08
CA CYS A 8 4.14 -5.46 4.99
C CYS A 8 4.47 -6.03 6.38
N LEU A 9 4.05 -7.26 6.68
CA LEU A 9 4.22 -7.92 7.97
C LEU A 9 3.60 -7.15 9.16
N GLN A 10 2.62 -6.28 8.88
CA GLN A 10 1.87 -5.52 9.88
C GLN A 10 0.42 -6.02 9.95
N LYS A 11 -0.29 -5.68 11.04
CA LYS A 11 -1.74 -5.90 11.16
C LYS A 11 -2.47 -5.29 9.96
N TYR A 12 -3.50 -5.96 9.45
CA TYR A 12 -4.23 -5.46 8.27
C TYR A 12 -4.78 -4.04 8.46
N ASP A 13 -4.79 -3.30 7.36
CA ASP A 13 -5.35 -1.96 7.24
C ASP A 13 -6.06 -1.89 5.90
N HIS A 14 -7.37 -1.65 5.95
CA HIS A 14 -8.28 -1.85 4.83
C HIS A 14 -8.02 -3.18 4.10
N PRO A 15 -8.20 -4.33 4.77
CA PRO A 15 -7.94 -5.65 4.18
C PRO A 15 -8.78 -5.85 2.93
N THR A 16 -8.15 -6.40 1.89
CA THR A 16 -8.79 -6.66 0.61
C THR A 16 -8.47 -8.07 0.13
N LYS A 17 -9.47 -8.75 -0.44
CA LYS A 17 -9.39 -10.15 -0.87
C LYS A 17 -9.24 -10.23 -2.38
N LEU A 18 -8.10 -10.73 -2.85
CA LEU A 18 -7.89 -11.00 -4.28
C LEU A 18 -8.80 -12.15 -4.77
N PRO A 19 -9.04 -12.29 -6.09
CA PRO A 19 -9.83 -13.39 -6.65
C PRO A 19 -9.28 -14.78 -6.31
N CYS A 20 -7.96 -14.91 -6.13
CA CYS A 20 -7.32 -16.15 -5.70
C CYS A 20 -7.55 -16.50 -4.21
N GLY A 21 -8.23 -15.65 -3.44
CA GLY A 21 -8.59 -15.88 -2.05
C GLY A 21 -7.65 -15.26 -1.02
N HIS A 22 -6.43 -14.89 -1.40
CA HIS A 22 -5.45 -14.28 -0.48
C HIS A 22 -5.81 -12.84 -0.09
N ILE A 23 -5.46 -12.45 1.14
CA ILE A 23 -5.82 -11.18 1.75
C ILE A 23 -4.57 -10.37 2.09
N PHE A 24 -4.57 -9.10 1.69
CA PHE A 24 -3.52 -8.12 1.98
C PHE A 24 -4.15 -6.77 2.38
N CYS A 25 -3.34 -5.83 2.88
CA CYS A 25 -3.78 -4.43 3.00
C CYS A 25 -4.09 -3.85 1.62
N PHE A 26 -5.07 -2.95 1.51
CA PHE A 26 -5.40 -2.31 0.23
C PHE A 26 -4.18 -1.65 -0.43
N LEU A 27 -3.38 -0.88 0.31
CA LEU A 27 -2.18 -0.25 -0.25
C LEU A 27 -1.11 -1.26 -0.68
N CYS A 28 -0.97 -2.39 0.01
CA CYS A 28 -0.07 -3.47 -0.43
C CYS A 28 -0.57 -4.09 -1.74
N THR A 29 -1.85 -4.43 -1.81
CA THR A 29 -2.48 -4.94 -3.04
C THR A 29 -2.34 -3.95 -4.19
N LYS A 30 -2.52 -2.66 -3.93
CA LYS A 30 -2.34 -1.59 -4.92
C LYS A 30 -0.90 -1.54 -5.46
N GLY A 31 0.09 -1.65 -4.59
CA GLY A 31 1.50 -1.72 -5.01
C GLY A 31 1.75 -2.93 -5.91
N ILE A 32 1.33 -4.11 -5.48
CA ILE A 32 1.51 -5.36 -6.23
C ILE A 32 0.79 -5.32 -7.57
N ALA A 33 -0.47 -4.88 -7.60
CA ALA A 33 -1.27 -4.83 -8.82
C ALA A 33 -0.69 -3.86 -9.86
N LEU A 34 -0.07 -2.75 -9.44
CA LEU A 34 0.53 -1.78 -10.36
C LEU A 34 1.93 -2.17 -10.84
N GLN A 35 2.68 -2.93 -10.05
CA GLN A 35 4.08 -3.27 -10.33
C GLN A 35 4.23 -4.69 -10.92
N ASN A 36 3.70 -5.70 -10.23
CA ASN A 36 3.95 -7.12 -10.53
C ASN A 36 2.74 -7.85 -11.13
N LYS A 37 1.53 -7.30 -10.95
CA LYS A 37 0.24 -7.83 -11.48
C LYS A 37 -0.09 -9.28 -11.08
N THR A 38 0.60 -9.85 -10.10
CA THR A 38 0.42 -11.24 -9.64
C THR A 38 0.38 -11.30 -8.11
N CYS A 39 -0.39 -12.23 -7.56
CA CYS A 39 -0.53 -12.40 -6.12
C CYS A 39 0.82 -12.72 -5.46
N ALA A 40 1.19 -12.00 -4.39
CA ALA A 40 2.44 -12.21 -3.66
C ALA A 40 2.55 -13.58 -2.96
N MET A 41 1.44 -14.33 -2.81
CA MET A 41 1.44 -15.63 -2.14
C MET A 41 1.36 -16.81 -3.12
N CYS A 42 0.48 -16.76 -4.13
CA CYS A 42 0.29 -17.86 -5.07
C CYS A 42 0.65 -17.57 -6.52
N ARG A 43 1.07 -16.33 -6.84
CA ARG A 43 1.41 -15.87 -8.20
C ARG A 43 0.27 -15.86 -9.21
N ASN A 44 -0.97 -16.15 -8.83
CA ASN A 44 -2.14 -15.97 -9.70
C ASN A 44 -2.24 -14.52 -10.17
N ALA A 45 -2.65 -14.33 -11.43
CA ALA A 45 -2.83 -13.00 -12.01
C ALA A 45 -3.87 -12.18 -11.23
N ILE A 46 -3.58 -10.89 -11.05
CA ILE A 46 -4.51 -9.91 -10.49
C ILE A 46 -5.19 -9.21 -11.69
N PRO A 47 -6.54 -9.20 -11.76
CA PRO A 47 -7.25 -8.49 -12.82
C PRO A 47 -6.86 -7.01 -12.89
N ASN A 48 -6.69 -6.48 -14.11
CA ASN A 48 -6.26 -5.09 -14.33
C ASN A 48 -7.24 -4.04 -13.74
N ASP A 49 -8.51 -4.41 -13.64
CA ASP A 49 -9.61 -3.58 -13.14
C ASP A 49 -9.89 -3.79 -11.63
N TYR A 50 -9.17 -4.70 -10.96
CA TYR A 50 -9.40 -5.03 -9.56
C TYR A 50 -9.39 -3.79 -8.64
N LEU A 51 -8.51 -2.83 -8.90
CA LEU A 51 -8.41 -1.61 -8.09
C LEU A 51 -9.60 -0.66 -8.26
N ASN A 52 -10.40 -0.82 -9.32
CA ASN A 52 -11.61 -0.03 -9.52
C ASN A 52 -12.73 -0.53 -8.61
N ASN A 53 -12.82 -1.85 -8.42
CA ASN A 53 -13.85 -2.51 -7.61
C ASN A 53 -13.22 -3.55 -6.66
N PRO A 54 -12.41 -3.11 -5.67
CA PRO A 54 -11.74 -4.03 -4.76
C PRO A 54 -12.75 -4.70 -3.82
N VAL A 55 -12.55 -5.98 -3.54
CA VAL A 55 -13.31 -6.66 -2.48
C VAL A 55 -12.69 -6.28 -1.14
N LEU A 56 -13.27 -5.29 -0.47
CA LEU A 56 -12.87 -4.86 0.87
C LEU A 56 -13.54 -5.73 1.92
N LEU A 57 -12.76 -6.27 2.84
CA LEU A 57 -13.28 -6.96 4.00
C LEU A 57 -13.58 -5.92 5.06
N SER A 58 -14.82 -5.86 5.54
CA SER A 58 -15.24 -4.91 6.57
C SER A 58 -14.33 -5.05 7.79
N GLN A 59 -13.54 -4.02 8.08
CA GLN A 59 -13.01 -3.84 9.42
C GLN A 59 -14.16 -3.38 10.32
N ASP A 60 -14.12 -3.80 11.57
CA ASP A 60 -15.11 -3.46 12.59
C ASP A 60 -15.49 -1.98 12.47
N LYS A 61 -16.80 -1.70 12.59
CA LYS A 61 -17.41 -0.37 12.54
C LYS A 61 -17.00 0.51 13.73
N ASN A 62 -15.73 0.53 14.11
CA ASN A 62 -15.14 1.52 14.99
C ASN A 62 -14.94 2.85 14.22
N THR A 63 -16.01 3.31 13.58
CA THR A 63 -16.16 4.71 13.17
C THR A 63 -16.04 5.65 14.39
N GLU A 64 -16.20 5.10 15.60
CA GLU A 64 -15.98 5.76 16.89
C GLU A 64 -14.50 6.00 17.24
N GLU A 65 -13.51 5.27 16.68
CA GLU A 65 -12.09 5.47 17.02
C GLU A 65 -11.57 6.86 16.63
N ASN A 66 -12.18 7.49 15.62
CA ASN A 66 -11.81 8.83 15.16
C ASN A 66 -12.44 9.98 15.99
N ARG A 67 -13.33 9.72 16.96
CA ARG A 67 -13.88 10.81 17.79
C ARG A 67 -12.84 11.41 18.74
N ASN A 68 -11.79 10.65 19.04
CA ASN A 68 -10.72 11.06 19.96
C ASN A 68 -9.47 11.56 19.22
N GLU A 69 -9.44 11.52 17.88
CA GLU A 69 -8.35 12.11 17.11
C GLU A 69 -8.66 13.58 16.85
N ASP A 70 -7.83 14.48 17.35
CA ASP A 70 -7.99 15.92 17.13
C ASP A 70 -7.72 16.30 15.66
N TYR A 71 -6.94 15.48 14.94
CA TYR A 71 -6.43 15.80 13.60
C TYR A 71 -6.36 14.59 12.67
N GLN A 72 -6.56 14.87 11.39
CA GLN A 72 -6.41 13.95 10.27
C GLN A 72 -5.51 14.59 9.20
N TRP A 73 -4.61 13.80 8.64
CA TRP A 73 -3.81 14.17 7.49
C TRP A 73 -4.50 13.81 6.18
N TYR A 74 -4.36 14.70 5.22
CA TYR A 74 -4.95 14.62 3.89
C TYR A 74 -3.91 14.85 2.81
N TYR A 75 -4.14 14.28 1.62
CA TYR A 75 -3.38 14.58 0.40
C TYR A 75 -4.30 14.96 -0.75
N GLU A 76 -3.82 15.86 -1.60
CA GLU A 76 -4.56 16.42 -2.73
C GLU A 76 -4.77 15.36 -3.83
N GLY A 77 -6.03 15.21 -4.25
CA GLY A 77 -6.43 14.51 -5.46
C GLY A 77 -6.92 15.50 -6.52
N GLY A 78 -7.31 14.99 -7.70
CA GLY A 78 -7.66 15.86 -8.83
C GLY A 78 -8.75 16.91 -8.56
N ASN A 79 -9.69 16.64 -7.65
CA ASN A 79 -10.77 17.56 -7.25
C ASN A 79 -11.18 17.31 -5.78
N GLY A 80 -10.26 17.54 -4.85
CA GLY A 80 -10.52 17.38 -3.42
C GLY A 80 -9.52 16.49 -2.72
N TRP A 81 -9.81 16.18 -1.46
CA TRP A 81 -8.84 15.60 -0.53
C TRP A 81 -9.10 14.12 -0.28
N TRP A 82 -8.03 13.37 -0.14
CA TRP A 82 -8.06 12.00 0.36
C TRP A 82 -7.44 11.97 1.75
N LYS A 83 -8.04 11.23 2.67
CA LYS A 83 -7.42 10.90 3.95
C LYS A 83 -6.27 9.94 3.71
N TYR A 84 -5.17 10.11 4.44
CA TYR A 84 -4.20 9.03 4.60
C TYR A 84 -4.81 7.86 5.36
N ASP A 85 -4.29 6.65 5.16
CA ASP A 85 -4.66 5.49 5.96
C ASP A 85 -4.28 5.67 7.44
N LYS A 86 -4.83 4.83 8.32
CA LYS A 86 -4.63 4.95 9.78
C LYS A 86 -3.16 4.99 10.17
N ARG A 87 -2.32 4.09 9.62
CA ARG A 87 -0.90 4.00 10.01
C ARG A 87 -0.14 5.23 9.55
N SER A 88 -0.33 5.62 8.30
CA SER A 88 0.29 6.83 7.75
C SER A 88 -0.17 8.08 8.50
N ASN A 89 -1.45 8.18 8.87
CA ASN A 89 -1.98 9.29 9.66
C ASN A 89 -1.25 9.43 11.01
N SER A 90 -1.20 8.35 11.79
CA SER A 90 -0.53 8.36 13.10
C SER A 90 0.96 8.67 12.98
N TYR A 91 1.64 8.11 11.97
CA TYR A 91 3.06 8.38 11.75
C TYR A 91 3.34 9.85 11.39
N LEU A 92 2.55 10.44 10.50
CA LEU A 92 2.70 11.86 10.13
C LEU A 92 2.42 12.78 11.32
N GLU A 93 1.40 12.46 12.11
CA GLU A 93 1.09 13.22 13.32
C GLU A 93 2.19 13.13 14.36
N GLU A 94 2.78 11.94 14.56
CA GLU A 94 3.91 11.75 15.46
C GLU A 94 5.11 12.62 15.05
N LEU A 95 5.52 12.57 13.78
CA LEU A 95 6.63 13.40 13.27
C LEU A 95 6.35 14.89 13.43
N TYR A 96 5.15 15.32 13.03
CA TYR A 96 4.75 16.72 13.11
C TYR A 96 4.73 17.23 14.56
N SER A 97 4.18 16.44 15.49
CA SER A 97 4.12 16.78 16.91
C SER A 97 5.50 16.89 17.58
N LYS A 98 6.49 16.16 17.06
CA LYS A 98 7.89 16.24 17.49
C LYS A 98 8.63 17.45 16.90
N GLY A 99 8.02 18.20 15.98
CA GLY A 99 8.65 19.34 15.30
C GLY A 99 9.59 18.93 14.17
N GLU A 100 9.48 17.70 13.66
CA GLU A 100 10.23 17.27 12.49
C GLU A 100 9.81 18.07 11.26
N LYS A 101 10.77 18.43 10.41
CA LYS A 101 10.53 19.24 9.20
C LYS A 101 10.10 18.39 8.00
N GLU A 102 10.51 17.13 8.01
CA GLU A 102 10.22 16.18 6.94
C GLU A 102 10.00 14.75 7.47
N GLY A 103 9.47 13.89 6.61
CA GLY A 103 9.23 12.49 6.89
C GLY A 103 9.27 11.64 5.62
N SER A 104 9.22 10.31 5.78
CA SER A 104 9.21 9.38 4.64
C SER A 104 8.06 8.37 4.77
N LEU A 105 7.30 8.18 3.69
CA LEU A 105 6.19 7.22 3.62
C LEU A 105 6.37 6.25 2.45
N LEU A 106 6.17 4.95 2.71
CA LEU A 106 6.06 3.93 1.67
C LEU A 106 4.58 3.69 1.34
N LEU A 107 4.12 4.22 0.22
CA LEU A 107 2.72 4.15 -0.21
C LEU A 107 2.60 3.38 -1.53
N ALA A 108 1.87 2.27 -1.51
CA ALA A 108 1.64 1.41 -2.67
C ALA A 108 2.93 1.11 -3.46
N GLY A 109 3.97 0.67 -2.73
CA GLY A 109 5.27 0.29 -3.31
C GLY A 109 6.16 1.45 -3.75
N ASN A 110 5.84 2.69 -3.36
CA ASN A 110 6.60 3.88 -3.75
C ASN A 110 6.99 4.72 -2.52
N LEU A 111 8.24 5.15 -2.49
CA LEU A 111 8.74 6.03 -1.43
C LEU A 111 8.39 7.48 -1.72
N TYR A 112 7.81 8.15 -0.74
CA TYR A 112 7.46 9.56 -0.76
C TYR A 112 8.19 10.29 0.35
N ARG A 113 8.79 11.44 0.02
CA ARG A 113 9.25 12.42 1.00
C ARG A 113 8.10 13.37 1.31
N ILE A 114 7.89 13.63 2.59
CA ILE A 114 6.90 14.54 3.13
C ILE A 114 7.64 15.77 3.64
N ASP A 115 7.29 16.96 3.15
CA ASP A 115 7.86 18.24 3.57
C ASP A 115 6.76 19.03 4.28
N PHE A 116 6.87 19.13 5.61
CA PHE A 116 5.85 19.77 6.45
C PHE A 116 5.89 21.30 6.37
N GLU A 117 7.05 21.89 6.08
CA GLU A 117 7.19 23.34 5.90
C GLU A 117 6.49 23.78 4.60
N LYS A 118 6.67 23.03 3.51
CA LYS A 118 6.03 23.30 2.22
C LYS A 118 4.64 22.69 2.09
N ASN A 119 4.24 21.82 3.01
CA ASN A 119 2.99 21.05 2.97
C ASN A 119 2.82 20.28 1.66
N ILE A 120 3.84 19.51 1.27
CA ILE A 120 3.80 18.67 0.08
C ILE A 120 4.31 17.25 0.35
N GLN A 121 3.81 16.30 -0.45
CA GLN A 121 4.44 15.00 -0.65
C GLN A 121 5.05 14.93 -2.05
N VAL A 122 6.24 14.34 -2.18
CA VAL A 122 6.95 14.18 -3.45
C VAL A 122 7.42 12.73 -3.57
N ARG A 123 7.14 12.07 -4.70
CA ARG A 123 7.69 10.73 -4.96
C ARG A 123 9.20 10.84 -5.15
N VAL A 124 9.97 10.04 -4.40
CA VAL A 124 11.44 10.10 -4.43
C VAL A 124 11.99 9.79 -5.82
N SER A 125 11.42 8.79 -6.50
CA SER A 125 11.87 8.37 -7.84
C SER A 125 11.43 9.32 -8.97
N ASP A 126 10.46 10.21 -8.74
CA ASP A 126 9.90 11.09 -9.77
C ASP A 126 9.33 12.36 -9.13
N GLN A 127 10.11 13.44 -9.17
CA GLN A 127 9.75 14.71 -8.52
C GLN A 127 8.52 15.39 -9.15
N THR A 128 8.12 15.01 -10.37
CA THR A 128 6.89 15.52 -10.99
C THR A 128 5.63 15.00 -10.29
N LYS A 129 5.73 13.87 -9.57
CA LYS A 129 4.64 13.30 -8.79
C LYS A 129 4.60 13.95 -7.40
N THR A 130 4.21 15.22 -7.39
CA THR A 130 4.03 16.02 -6.19
C THR A 130 2.54 16.24 -5.92
N ARG A 131 2.13 16.21 -4.64
CA ARG A 131 0.77 16.57 -4.20
C ARG A 131 0.86 17.44 -2.95
N LYS A 132 -0.07 18.38 -2.78
CA LYS A 132 -0.21 19.08 -1.50
C LYS A 132 -0.68 18.11 -0.42
N ILE A 133 -0.28 18.37 0.80
CA ILE A 133 -0.78 17.70 2.00
C ILE A 133 -1.37 18.73 2.95
N ARG A 134 -2.19 18.28 3.88
CA ARG A 134 -2.79 19.15 4.90
C ARG A 134 -3.13 18.36 6.15
N ARG A 135 -2.87 18.97 7.29
CA ARG A 135 -3.39 18.56 8.61
C ARG A 135 -4.65 19.38 8.91
N ASP A 136 -5.76 18.72 9.19
CA ASP A 136 -7.05 19.38 9.41
C ASP A 136 -7.91 18.55 10.37
N THR A 137 -9.11 19.03 10.69
CA THR A 137 -10.09 18.28 11.47
C THR A 137 -10.48 16.97 10.76
N PRO A 138 -10.84 15.90 11.48
CA PRO A 138 -11.33 14.66 10.87
C PRO A 138 -12.61 14.80 10.04
N PHE A 139 -13.34 15.91 10.21
CA PHE A 139 -14.63 16.19 9.57
C PHE A 139 -14.52 16.94 8.24
N LEU A 140 -13.32 17.36 7.84
CA LEU A 140 -13.09 17.96 6.54
C LEU A 140 -13.61 17.04 5.41
N PRO A 141 -14.37 17.56 4.44
CA PRO A 141 -14.86 16.76 3.32
C PRO A 141 -13.73 16.08 2.55
N ALA A 142 -13.87 14.77 2.36
CA ALA A 142 -12.89 13.94 1.67
C ALA A 142 -13.57 12.95 0.73
N LYS A 143 -12.87 12.61 -0.36
CA LYS A 143 -13.30 11.61 -1.34
C LYS A 143 -13.30 10.19 -0.76
N GLY A 144 -12.44 9.97 0.21
CA GLY A 144 -12.30 8.75 0.97
C GLY A 144 -10.93 8.60 1.58
N ILE A 145 -10.50 7.35 1.81
CA ILE A 145 -9.27 7.02 2.55
C ILE A 145 -8.35 6.21 1.65
N ALA A 146 -7.09 6.63 1.49
CA ALA A 146 -6.06 5.91 0.74
C ALA A 146 -6.42 5.53 -0.72
N GLY A 147 -7.41 6.22 -1.32
CA GLY A 147 -7.95 5.91 -2.65
C GLY A 147 -9.19 5.00 -2.67
N ILE A 148 -9.68 4.57 -1.52
CA ILE A 148 -10.96 3.87 -1.33
C ILE A 148 -12.07 4.90 -1.16
N VAL A 149 -13.09 4.85 -2.01
CA VAL A 149 -14.25 5.75 -1.92
C VAL A 149 -15.12 5.38 -0.71
N ILE A 150 -15.62 6.36 0.04
CA ILE A 150 -16.43 6.11 1.26
C ILE A 150 -17.73 5.35 0.96
N SER A 151 -18.31 5.51 -0.24
CA SER A 151 -19.58 4.85 -0.62
C SER A 151 -19.47 3.35 -0.88
N SER A 152 -18.29 2.82 -1.24
CA SER A 152 -18.13 1.41 -1.61
C SER A 152 -18.05 0.45 -0.41
N SER A 153 -18.36 0.92 0.80
CA SER A 153 -18.27 0.12 2.04
C SER A 153 -19.57 -0.60 2.44
N ILE A 154 -20.66 -0.47 1.67
CA ILE A 154 -22.01 -0.93 2.11
C ILE A 154 -22.58 -2.10 1.28
N ASP A 155 -22.13 -2.34 0.04
CA ASP A 155 -22.93 -3.18 -0.89
C ASP A 155 -22.41 -4.60 -1.18
N ASN A 156 -21.52 -5.19 -0.37
CA ASN A 156 -21.12 -6.59 -0.56
C ASN A 156 -21.07 -7.40 0.74
N VAL A 157 -22.24 -7.60 1.34
CA VAL A 157 -22.48 -8.67 2.31
C VAL A 157 -23.54 -9.60 1.75
N SER A 158 -23.14 -10.56 0.93
CA SER A 158 -23.86 -11.83 0.88
C SER A 158 -23.50 -12.58 2.16
N SER A 159 -24.42 -12.57 3.11
CA SER A 159 -24.35 -13.35 4.36
C SER A 159 -24.14 -14.84 4.03
N PRO A 160 -23.35 -15.59 4.84
CA PRO A 160 -23.25 -17.03 4.70
C PRO A 160 -24.51 -17.66 5.29
N THR A 161 -25.35 -18.25 4.44
CA THR A 161 -26.42 -19.14 4.90
C THR A 161 -26.32 -20.45 4.13
N ASP A 162 -26.05 -21.48 4.92
CA ASP A 162 -26.44 -22.87 4.77
C ASP A 162 -25.90 -23.66 3.57
N ILE A 163 -24.93 -24.51 3.91
CA ILE A 163 -24.61 -25.75 3.20
C ILE A 163 -25.91 -26.58 3.14
N GLN A 164 -26.49 -26.71 1.96
CA GLN A 164 -27.39 -27.82 1.66
C GLN A 164 -26.68 -28.77 0.70
N VAL A 165 -26.37 -29.95 1.23
CA VAL A 165 -25.99 -31.14 0.48
C VAL A 165 -27.19 -31.53 -0.37
N ILE A 166 -27.01 -31.58 -1.69
CA ILE A 166 -27.88 -32.33 -2.58
C ILE A 166 -26.95 -33.16 -3.48
N GLU A 167 -26.98 -34.48 -3.25
CA GLU A 167 -26.43 -35.50 -4.13
C GLU A 167 -27.29 -35.65 -5.40
N ASP A 168 -26.57 -35.90 -6.49
CA ASP A 168 -26.93 -36.63 -7.72
C ASP A 168 -28.09 -36.16 -8.62
N SER A 169 -27.74 -35.80 -9.86
CA SER A 169 -27.96 -36.70 -11.01
C SER A 169 -27.45 -36.11 -12.33
N GLU A 170 -26.94 -37.03 -13.15
CA GLU A 170 -26.22 -36.91 -14.41
C GLU A 170 -27.00 -36.16 -15.53
N ARG A 171 -26.24 -35.44 -16.37
CA ARG A 171 -26.31 -35.62 -17.84
C ARG A 171 -25.18 -34.90 -18.56
N ASP A 172 -24.49 -35.69 -19.37
CA ASP A 172 -23.48 -35.31 -20.35
C ASP A 172 -24.05 -34.35 -21.41
N GLU A 173 -23.22 -33.42 -21.89
CA GLU A 173 -23.07 -33.15 -23.33
C GLU A 173 -21.70 -32.49 -23.58
N GLU A 174 -20.88 -33.19 -24.36
CA GLU A 174 -19.62 -32.73 -24.93
C GLU A 174 -19.87 -31.69 -26.03
N VAL A 175 -19.13 -30.58 -26.04
CA VAL A 175 -18.80 -29.87 -27.28
C VAL A 175 -17.34 -29.41 -27.27
N ASP A 176 -16.70 -29.80 -28.36
CA ASP A 176 -15.29 -29.76 -28.72
C ASP A 176 -14.81 -28.39 -29.27
N THR A 177 -13.48 -28.23 -29.24
CA THR A 177 -12.57 -27.38 -30.05
C THR A 177 -12.76 -25.84 -30.01
N SER A 178 -11.73 -25.00 -29.99
CA SER A 178 -10.30 -25.13 -30.31
C SER A 178 -9.50 -23.99 -29.65
N VAL A 179 -8.22 -24.25 -29.42
CA VAL A 179 -7.20 -23.32 -28.93
C VAL A 179 -6.59 -22.55 -30.11
N GLU A 180 -6.42 -21.23 -29.99
CA GLU A 180 -5.47 -20.46 -30.78
C GLU A 180 -4.39 -19.87 -29.89
N ILE A 181 -3.15 -20.30 -30.14
CA ILE A 181 -1.91 -19.83 -29.53
C ILE A 181 -1.45 -18.63 -30.38
N ILE A 182 -1.27 -17.47 -29.74
CA ILE A 182 -0.42 -16.41 -30.31
C ILE A 182 0.76 -16.21 -29.36
N ASN A 183 1.91 -16.70 -29.82
CA ASN A 183 3.23 -16.34 -29.35
C ASN A 183 3.46 -14.84 -29.62
N ASP A 184 3.87 -14.09 -28.61
CA ASP A 184 4.82 -13.01 -28.85
C ASP A 184 5.83 -12.95 -27.70
N ASN A 185 7.04 -13.39 -28.04
CA ASN A 185 8.25 -13.22 -27.25
C ASN A 185 8.78 -11.81 -27.52
N SER A 186 8.84 -10.96 -26.50
CA SER A 186 9.88 -9.93 -26.44
C SER A 186 10.32 -9.71 -25.00
N THR A 187 11.60 -9.94 -24.82
CA THR A 187 12.46 -9.91 -23.64
C THR A 187 12.54 -8.55 -22.96
N ASP A 188 12.40 -8.51 -21.63
CA ASP A 188 12.90 -7.42 -20.76
C ASP A 188 13.19 -7.99 -19.35
N GLU A 189 14.20 -8.85 -19.24
CA GLU A 189 14.64 -9.48 -17.98
C GLU A 189 15.67 -8.63 -17.19
N ASP A 190 16.14 -7.50 -17.71
CA ASP A 190 17.27 -6.77 -17.10
C ASP A 190 16.89 -5.68 -16.09
N SER A 191 15.60 -5.40 -15.85
CA SER A 191 15.20 -4.31 -14.94
C SER A 191 15.19 -4.70 -13.45
N PHE A 192 15.05 -5.99 -13.13
CA PHE A 192 14.93 -6.46 -11.74
C PHE A 192 16.29 -6.54 -11.02
N SER A 193 17.35 -6.89 -11.75
CA SER A 193 18.70 -7.07 -11.20
C SER A 193 19.32 -5.74 -10.74
N GLU A 194 18.95 -4.63 -11.41
CA GLU A 194 19.43 -3.29 -11.07
C GLU A 194 18.77 -2.72 -9.81
N MET A 195 17.50 -3.07 -9.54
CA MET A 195 16.82 -2.67 -8.29
C MET A 195 17.39 -3.36 -7.05
N VAL A 196 17.83 -4.62 -7.16
CA VAL A 196 18.39 -5.38 -6.02
C VAL A 196 19.79 -4.86 -5.65
N ARG A 197 20.58 -4.39 -6.63
CA ARG A 197 21.90 -3.78 -6.38
C ARG A 197 21.82 -2.48 -5.59
N ASN A 198 20.81 -1.64 -5.86
CA ASN A 198 20.67 -0.35 -5.18
C ASN A 198 20.21 -0.46 -3.72
N LEU A 199 19.73 -1.63 -3.29
CA LEU A 199 19.39 -1.90 -1.90
C LEU A 199 20.61 -2.31 -1.04
N SER A 200 21.67 -2.83 -1.67
CA SER A 200 22.89 -3.26 -0.96
C SER A 200 23.89 -2.14 -0.64
N VAL A 201 23.69 -0.92 -1.17
CA VAL A 201 24.68 0.18 -1.06
C VAL A 201 24.39 1.13 0.12
N ILE A 202 23.28 0.97 0.86
CA ILE A 202 22.90 1.91 1.94
C ILE A 202 23.42 1.49 3.33
N THR A 203 24.13 0.36 3.45
CA THR A 203 24.67 -0.07 4.75
C THR A 203 26.16 -0.36 4.69
N LEU A 204 26.99 0.69 4.65
CA LEU A 204 28.32 0.74 5.28
C LEU A 204 28.72 2.22 5.47
N GLY A 205 28.21 2.84 6.53
CA GLY A 205 28.82 4.05 7.08
C GLY A 205 29.96 3.62 7.99
N GLU A 206 31.19 3.65 7.47
CA GLU A 206 32.40 3.43 8.25
C GLU A 206 32.54 4.52 9.32
N GLN A 207 32.79 4.09 10.56
CA GLN A 207 33.27 4.96 11.63
C GLN A 207 34.75 5.26 11.38
N GLU A 208 35.08 6.49 11.03
CA GLU A 208 36.44 6.99 11.21
C GLU A 208 36.57 7.64 12.59
N SER A 209 37.26 6.92 13.48
CA SER A 209 37.77 7.42 14.74
C SER A 209 38.96 8.35 14.48
N SER A 210 38.82 9.62 14.85
CA SER A 210 39.96 10.56 14.96
C SER A 210 40.67 10.32 16.29
N SER A 211 41.88 9.78 16.23
CA SER A 211 42.84 9.73 17.32
C SER A 211 43.97 10.72 17.04
N ASP A 212 43.90 11.90 17.66
CA ASP A 212 45.01 12.85 17.68
C ASP A 212 46.02 12.43 18.77
N PHE A 213 47.11 11.81 18.34
CA PHE A 213 48.37 11.74 19.08
C PHE A 213 49.30 12.82 18.53
N LEU A 214 49.63 13.82 19.34
CA LEU A 214 50.77 14.70 19.12
C LEU A 214 51.88 14.30 20.10
N GLU A 215 52.88 13.59 19.59
CA GLU A 215 54.22 13.56 20.16
C GLU A 215 54.93 14.87 19.81
N THR A 216 55.41 15.58 20.82
CA THR A 216 56.51 16.54 20.67
C THR A 216 57.63 16.14 21.61
N GLU A 217 58.82 16.02 21.04
CA GLU A 217 60.04 15.54 21.65
C GLU A 217 60.58 16.40 22.80
N ASN A 218 61.38 15.69 23.61
CA ASN A 218 62.25 16.03 24.76
C ASN A 218 63.03 17.37 24.71
N PRO A 219 63.56 17.81 25.88
CA PRO A 219 64.90 17.36 26.30
C PRO A 219 64.95 16.45 27.53
#